data_AF-A0A261Y2A3-F1
#
_entry.id   AF-A0A261Y2A3-F1
#
_cell.length_a   1.000
_cell.length_b   1.000
_cell.length_c   1.000
_cell.angle_alpha   90.00
_cell.angle_beta   90.00
_cell.angle_gamma   90.00
#
_symmetry.space_group_name_H-M   'P 1'
#
loop_
_entity.id
_entity.type
_entity.pdbx_description
1 polymer ?
#
loop_
_entity_poly.entity_id
_entity_poly.type
_entity_poly.pdbx_seq_one_letter_code
_entity_poly.pdbx_strand_id
1 'polypeptide(L)'
;MLAASDYDKVNEEWEAFRKGTTFGPEICDIEQQRYAVAMFPSFKPSIEYPNVAIREETIPVTEPKGEIKVRIYAPTDVQGPYPLVMLYHGGGWIAGDLETEDAVCKNISSQAHAMVINVGYRLAPVYKYPVPVNDSWDALTWAIQNASILNIDTSKVAVTGSSAGGYMALVMAAKDIDEDTHYISSSLPFNR
;
A
#
# COMPACT_ATOMS: atom_id res chain seq x y z
N MET A 1 17.14 -26.56 -12.49
CA MET A 1 17.01 -26.06 -11.12
C MET A 1 18.22 -25.20 -10.85
N LEU A 2 18.03 -23.98 -10.37
CA LEU A 2 19.13 -23.12 -9.91
C LEU A 2 19.72 -23.75 -8.63
N ALA A 3 21.05 -23.77 -8.53
CA ALA A 3 21.75 -24.25 -7.35
C ALA A 3 21.73 -23.17 -6.25
N ALA A 4 21.86 -23.57 -4.97
CA ALA A 4 21.96 -22.61 -3.86
C ALA A 4 23.09 -21.57 -4.08
N SER A 5 24.18 -21.99 -4.73
CA SER A 5 25.32 -21.13 -5.11
C SER A 5 24.98 -20.06 -6.15
N ASP A 6 23.87 -20.19 -6.87
CA ASP A 6 23.38 -19.16 -7.80
C ASP A 6 22.76 -17.97 -7.05
N TYR A 7 22.44 -18.12 -5.76
CA TYR A 7 21.97 -17.05 -4.87
C TYR A 7 23.11 -16.33 -4.12
N ASP A 8 24.33 -16.87 -4.15
CA ASP A 8 25.51 -16.24 -3.53
C ASP A 8 26.05 -15.07 -4.37
N LYS A 9 25.67 -15.01 -5.66
CA LYS A 9 26.05 -13.90 -6.54
C LYS A 9 25.12 -12.72 -6.30
N VAL A 10 25.65 -11.72 -5.62
CA VAL A 10 24.97 -10.45 -5.43
C VAL A 10 24.75 -9.79 -6.81
N ASN A 11 23.51 -9.40 -7.10
CA ASN A 11 23.14 -8.72 -8.34
C ASN A 11 23.95 -7.39 -8.47
N GLU A 12 24.49 -7.12 -9.67
CA GLU A 12 25.30 -5.93 -9.95
C GLU A 12 24.54 -4.61 -9.70
N GLU A 13 23.23 -4.57 -10.01
CA GLU A 13 22.36 -3.44 -9.73
C GLU A 13 22.19 -3.23 -8.21
N TRP A 14 22.06 -4.33 -7.45
CA TRP A 14 22.01 -4.26 -5.99
C TRP A 14 23.32 -3.74 -5.40
N GLU A 15 24.47 -4.18 -5.92
CA GLU A 15 25.77 -3.66 -5.48
C GLU A 15 25.95 -2.17 -5.82
N ALA A 16 25.48 -1.73 -7.00
CA ALA A 16 25.52 -0.32 -7.37
C ALA A 16 24.64 0.54 -6.43
N PHE A 17 23.41 0.08 -6.16
CA PHE A 17 22.52 0.73 -5.19
C PHE A 17 23.12 0.79 -3.79
N ARG A 18 23.64 -0.34 -3.29
CA ARG A 18 24.23 -0.45 -1.95
C ARG A 18 25.43 0.49 -1.77
N LYS A 19 26.27 0.64 -2.80
CA LYS A 19 27.42 1.56 -2.78
C LYS A 19 27.00 3.03 -2.81
N GLY A 20 25.88 3.36 -3.45
CA GLY A 20 25.33 4.72 -3.52
C GLY A 20 24.49 5.11 -2.30
N THR A 21 24.15 4.16 -1.43
CA THR A 21 23.23 4.37 -0.30
C THR A 21 23.99 4.39 1.02
N THR A 22 23.84 5.46 1.80
CA THR A 22 24.49 5.62 3.11
C THR A 22 23.56 5.31 4.30
N PHE A 23 22.38 4.74 4.06
CA PHE A 23 21.48 4.29 5.13
C PHE A 23 22.10 3.08 5.86
N GLY A 24 22.85 3.37 6.92
CA GLY A 24 23.28 2.37 7.90
C GLY A 24 22.14 2.01 8.84
N PRO A 25 22.22 0.85 9.53
CA PRO A 25 21.30 0.51 10.61
C PRO A 25 21.66 1.34 11.86
N GLU A 26 21.40 2.65 11.81
CA GLU A 26 21.40 3.46 13.01
C GLU A 26 20.03 3.37 13.65
N ILE A 27 19.98 2.96 14.92
CA ILE A 27 18.78 3.11 15.74
C ILE A 27 18.63 4.62 15.95
N CYS A 28 17.86 5.25 15.06
CA CYS A 28 17.53 6.65 15.12
C CYS A 28 16.27 6.84 15.98
N ASP A 29 16.08 8.05 16.51
CA ASP A 29 14.83 8.36 17.21
C ASP A 29 13.63 8.35 16.23
N ILE A 30 12.41 8.36 16.77
CA ILE A 30 11.20 8.24 15.95
C ILE A 30 11.05 9.36 14.92
N GLU A 31 11.49 10.58 15.24
CA GLU A 31 11.37 11.72 14.33
C GLU A 31 12.41 11.62 13.21
N GLN A 32 13.62 11.18 13.53
CA GLN A 32 14.64 10.85 12.54
C GLN A 32 14.18 9.71 11.61
N GLN A 33 13.53 8.68 12.15
CA GLN A 33 12.98 7.58 11.36
C GLN A 33 11.86 8.07 10.43
N ARG A 34 10.95 8.92 10.94
CA ARG A 34 9.89 9.53 10.13
C ARG A 34 10.46 10.38 9.00
N TYR A 35 11.45 11.21 9.32
CA TYR A 35 12.14 12.03 8.33
C TYR A 35 12.82 11.16 7.26
N ALA A 36 13.57 10.13 7.66
CA ALA A 36 14.22 9.21 6.75
C ALA A 36 13.25 8.54 5.78
N VAL A 37 12.12 8.01 6.28
CA VAL A 37 11.09 7.37 5.46
C VAL A 37 10.41 8.38 4.52
N ALA A 38 10.12 9.59 5.01
CA ALA A 38 9.53 10.66 4.20
C ALA A 38 10.44 11.13 3.05
N MET A 39 11.75 10.92 3.15
CA MET A 39 12.72 11.23 2.10
C MET A 39 12.84 10.11 1.04
N PHE A 40 12.31 8.90 1.28
CA PHE A 40 12.39 7.79 0.32
C PHE A 40 11.81 8.11 -1.07
N PRO A 41 10.69 8.84 -1.22
CA PRO A 41 10.21 9.27 -2.53
C PRO A 41 11.23 10.10 -3.32
N SER A 42 12.07 10.91 -2.65
CA SER A 42 13.05 11.79 -3.30
C SER A 42 14.22 11.05 -3.96
N PHE A 43 14.43 9.77 -3.64
CA PHE A 43 15.49 8.95 -4.24
C PHE A 43 15.01 8.16 -5.47
N LYS A 44 13.73 8.29 -5.86
CA LYS A 44 13.16 7.55 -6.99
C LYS A 44 13.29 8.36 -8.29
N PRO A 45 13.59 7.71 -9.43
CA PRO A 45 13.53 8.38 -10.72
C PRO A 45 12.10 8.91 -10.98
N SER A 46 12.00 10.09 -11.59
CA SER A 46 10.73 10.68 -11.98
C SER A 46 10.15 9.89 -13.17
N ILE A 47 9.31 8.90 -12.86
CA ILE A 47 8.53 8.16 -13.85
C ILE A 47 7.16 8.83 -13.96
N GLU A 48 6.78 9.19 -15.18
CA GLU A 48 5.45 9.76 -15.45
C GLU A 48 4.42 8.65 -15.67
N TYR A 49 3.23 8.83 -15.11
CA TYR A 49 2.09 7.93 -15.26
C TYR A 49 0.89 8.73 -15.82
N PRO A 50 0.90 9.10 -17.11
CA PRO A 50 -0.11 9.99 -17.70
C PRO A 50 -1.51 9.36 -17.73
N ASN A 51 -1.61 8.03 -17.60
CA ASN A 51 -2.86 7.28 -17.59
C ASN A 51 -3.43 7.03 -16.19
N VAL A 52 -2.99 7.77 -15.16
CA VAL A 52 -3.46 7.62 -13.78
C VAL A 52 -3.95 8.96 -13.23
N ALA A 53 -5.24 9.04 -12.91
CA ALA A 53 -5.84 10.14 -12.17
C ALA A 53 -5.70 9.90 -10.66
N ILE A 54 -5.37 10.95 -9.91
CA ILE A 54 -5.12 10.86 -8.47
C ILE A 54 -6.00 11.86 -7.74
N ARG A 55 -6.60 11.40 -6.64
CA ARG A 55 -7.36 12.25 -5.72
C ARG A 55 -7.25 11.71 -4.30
N GLU A 56 -7.44 12.59 -3.33
CA GLU A 56 -7.54 12.21 -1.92
C GLU A 56 -8.98 12.30 -1.46
N GLU A 57 -9.35 11.43 -0.52
CA GLU A 57 -10.58 11.52 0.24
C GLU A 57 -10.30 11.33 1.72
N THR A 58 -11.14 11.95 2.54
CA THR A 58 -11.17 11.72 3.98
C THR A 58 -12.32 10.76 4.27
N ILE A 59 -12.03 9.67 4.98
CA ILE A 59 -13.01 8.62 5.29
C ILE A 59 -13.12 8.43 6.80
N PRO A 60 -14.30 8.04 7.32
CA PRO A 60 -14.47 7.77 8.74
C PRO A 60 -13.77 6.47 9.14
N VAL A 61 -13.25 6.44 10.36
CA VAL A 61 -12.77 5.23 11.05
C VAL A 61 -13.41 5.14 12.43
N THR A 62 -13.57 3.94 12.95
CA THR A 62 -14.51 3.65 14.03
C THR A 62 -13.85 3.43 15.38
N GLU A 63 -12.63 2.89 15.44
CA GLU A 63 -12.02 2.41 16.69
C GLU A 63 -10.56 2.86 16.91
N PRO A 64 -10.32 4.00 17.60
CA PRO A 64 -11.34 4.96 18.07
C PRO A 64 -11.87 5.80 16.92
N LYS A 65 -13.08 6.35 17.11
CA LYS A 65 -13.71 7.23 16.12
C LYS A 65 -12.79 8.35 15.67
N GLY A 66 -12.77 8.60 14.37
CA GLY A 66 -11.99 9.64 13.76
C GLY A 66 -12.10 9.59 12.26
N GLU A 67 -11.13 10.19 11.59
CA GLU A 67 -11.04 10.20 10.15
C GLU A 67 -9.60 9.94 9.72
N ILE A 68 -9.43 9.28 8.59
CA ILE A 68 -8.14 9.11 7.93
C ILE A 68 -8.23 9.59 6.48
N LYS A 69 -7.09 9.92 5.89
CA LYS A 69 -6.99 10.16 4.46
C LYS A 69 -6.71 8.86 3.72
N VAL A 70 -7.35 8.70 2.57
CA VAL A 70 -6.96 7.73 1.54
C VAL A 70 -6.60 8.46 0.26
N ARG A 71 -5.65 7.91 -0.49
CA ARG A 71 -5.34 8.39 -1.85
C ARG A 71 -5.76 7.35 -2.86
N ILE A 72 -6.55 7.78 -3.83
CA ILE A 72 -7.19 6.97 -4.84
C ILE A 72 -6.49 7.24 -6.17
N TYR A 73 -6.08 6.16 -6.82
CA TYR A 73 -5.41 6.16 -8.12
C TYR A 73 -6.29 5.37 -9.09
N ALA A 74 -6.82 6.07 -10.10
CA ALA A 74 -7.75 5.52 -11.06
C ALA A 74 -7.10 5.51 -12.46
N PRO A 75 -7.16 4.38 -13.20
CA PRO A 75 -6.73 4.36 -14.59
C PRO A 75 -7.68 5.22 -15.44
N THR A 76 -7.14 5.95 -16.42
CA THR A 76 -7.91 6.89 -17.26
C THR A 76 -8.03 6.48 -18.72
N ASP A 77 -7.30 5.45 -19.14
CA ASP A 77 -7.23 4.94 -20.51
C ASP A 77 -8.10 3.70 -20.75
N VAL A 78 -8.71 3.15 -19.70
CA VAL A 78 -9.65 2.02 -19.75
C VAL A 78 -10.98 2.37 -19.09
N GLN A 79 -12.02 1.56 -19.33
CA GLN A 79 -13.33 1.70 -18.70
C GLN A 79 -13.52 0.61 -17.63
N GLY A 80 -14.14 0.98 -16.51
CA GLY A 80 -14.45 0.06 -15.41
C GLY A 80 -15.71 -0.82 -15.64
N PRO A 81 -16.18 -1.54 -14.61
CA PRO A 81 -15.70 -1.47 -13.23
C PRO A 81 -14.28 -2.05 -13.07
N TYR A 82 -13.45 -1.39 -12.25
CA TYR A 82 -12.03 -1.73 -12.11
C TYR A 82 -11.81 -2.76 -10.98
N PRO A 83 -10.86 -3.70 -11.13
CA PRO A 83 -10.32 -4.41 -9.98
C PRO A 83 -9.85 -3.43 -8.90
N LEU A 84 -10.02 -3.78 -7.62
CA LEU A 84 -9.55 -2.98 -6.50
C LEU A 84 -8.25 -3.54 -5.94
N VAL A 85 -7.28 -2.67 -5.69
CA VAL A 85 -6.10 -2.96 -4.88
C VAL A 85 -6.06 -2.00 -3.69
N MET A 86 -6.25 -2.51 -2.48
CA MET A 86 -5.93 -1.77 -1.27
C MET A 86 -4.42 -1.86 -1.02
N LEU A 87 -3.77 -0.72 -0.82
CA LEU A 87 -2.35 -0.64 -0.50
C LEU A 87 -2.17 -0.03 0.88
N TYR A 88 -1.37 -0.71 1.71
CA TYR A 88 -0.98 -0.27 3.03
C TYR A 88 0.52 0.02 3.02
N HIS A 89 0.91 1.25 3.35
CA HIS A 89 2.31 1.67 3.24
C HIS A 89 3.21 1.01 4.29
N GLY A 90 4.50 0.94 4.04
CA GLY A 90 5.52 0.52 5.01
C GLY A 90 5.87 1.61 6.05
N GLY A 91 6.89 1.34 6.88
CA GLY A 91 7.41 2.31 7.87
C GLY A 91 7.29 1.88 9.32
N GLY A 92 7.18 0.57 9.59
CA GLY A 92 7.23 0.03 10.95
C GLY A 92 6.10 0.51 11.86
N TRP A 93 4.95 0.86 11.29
CA TRP A 93 3.76 1.42 11.98
C TRP A 93 3.98 2.77 12.69
N ILE A 94 5.19 3.33 12.62
CA ILE A 94 5.57 4.59 13.29
C ILE A 94 5.89 5.71 12.29
N ALA A 95 6.14 5.35 11.02
CA ALA A 95 6.51 6.24 9.93
C ALA A 95 5.82 5.81 8.63
N GLY A 96 6.00 6.63 7.59
CA GLY A 96 5.36 6.45 6.28
C GLY A 96 4.02 7.18 6.19
N ASP A 97 3.57 7.38 4.97
CA ASP A 97 2.36 8.12 4.61
C ASP A 97 1.93 7.80 3.17
N LEU A 98 0.99 8.59 2.64
CA LEU A 98 0.46 8.45 1.28
C LEU A 98 1.50 8.72 0.17
N GLU A 99 2.61 9.40 0.48
CA GLU A 99 3.69 9.69 -0.48
C GLU A 99 4.71 8.54 -0.58
N THR A 100 4.90 7.81 0.51
CA THR A 100 5.96 6.79 0.66
C THR A 100 5.94 5.75 -0.48
N GLU A 101 4.74 5.33 -0.87
CA GLU A 101 4.50 4.30 -1.89
C GLU A 101 3.72 4.85 -3.11
N ASP A 102 3.68 6.16 -3.32
CA ASP A 102 2.93 6.81 -4.40
C ASP A 102 3.31 6.27 -5.80
N ALA A 103 4.61 6.15 -6.08
CA ALA A 103 5.09 5.57 -7.35
C ALA A 103 4.65 4.10 -7.55
N VAL A 104 4.56 3.32 -6.46
CA VAL A 104 4.11 1.92 -6.51
C VAL A 104 2.61 1.88 -6.82
N CYS A 105 1.81 2.74 -6.18
CA CYS A 105 0.38 2.87 -6.44
C CYS A 105 0.09 3.24 -7.89
N LYS A 106 0.79 4.27 -8.40
CA LYS A 106 0.69 4.71 -9.81
C LYS A 106 1.05 3.57 -10.77
N ASN A 107 2.13 2.85 -10.49
CA ASN A 107 2.55 1.72 -11.33
C ASN A 107 1.52 0.59 -11.34
N ILE A 108 0.99 0.20 -10.18
CA ILE A 108 -0.05 -0.83 -10.09
C ILE A 108 -1.30 -0.38 -10.87
N SER A 109 -1.77 0.86 -10.66
CA SER A 109 -2.96 1.38 -11.34
C SER A 109 -2.78 1.39 -12.86
N SER A 110 -1.63 1.88 -13.33
CA SER A 110 -1.28 1.98 -14.74
C SER A 110 -1.12 0.61 -15.43
N GLN A 111 -0.38 -0.31 -14.82
CA GLN A 111 -0.03 -1.59 -15.45
C GLN A 111 -1.13 -2.64 -15.31
N ALA A 112 -1.87 -2.61 -14.20
CA ALA A 112 -2.88 -3.62 -13.88
C ALA A 112 -4.31 -3.13 -14.19
N HIS A 113 -4.46 -1.89 -14.68
CA HIS A 113 -5.73 -1.23 -14.93
C HIS A 113 -6.69 -1.33 -13.73
N ALA A 114 -6.14 -1.13 -12.54
CA ALA A 114 -6.83 -1.30 -11.27
C ALA A 114 -7.03 0.04 -10.54
N MET A 115 -8.15 0.14 -9.83
CA MET A 115 -8.35 1.17 -8.82
C MET A 115 -7.43 0.85 -7.64
N VAL A 116 -6.47 1.72 -7.34
CA VAL A 116 -5.60 1.55 -6.16
C VAL A 116 -6.02 2.55 -5.10
N ILE A 117 -6.17 2.09 -3.86
CA ILE A 117 -6.46 2.95 -2.71
C ILE A 117 -5.34 2.77 -1.69
N ASN A 118 -4.50 3.79 -1.55
CA ASN A 118 -3.46 3.86 -0.51
C ASN A 118 -4.09 4.38 0.78
N VAL A 119 -3.89 3.67 1.89
CA VAL A 119 -4.53 3.95 3.18
C VAL A 119 -3.55 4.66 4.12
N GLY A 120 -3.88 5.91 4.49
CA GLY A 120 -3.13 6.69 5.48
C GLY A 120 -3.53 6.32 6.91
N TYR A 121 -3.38 5.05 7.28
CA TYR A 121 -3.75 4.56 8.61
C TYR A 121 -2.97 5.30 9.72
N ARG A 122 -3.58 5.45 10.90
CA ARG A 122 -2.96 6.21 12.00
C ARG A 122 -1.75 5.48 12.57
N LEU A 123 -0.74 6.23 12.99
CA LEU A 123 0.56 5.68 13.39
C LEU A 123 0.77 5.62 14.89
N ALA A 124 1.52 4.60 15.31
CA ALA A 124 2.11 4.52 16.64
C ALA A 124 3.19 5.60 16.82
N PRO A 125 3.53 5.98 18.08
CA PRO A 125 3.00 5.48 19.35
C PRO A 125 1.71 6.17 19.79
N VAL A 126 1.24 7.20 19.07
CA VAL A 126 0.00 7.93 19.38
C VAL A 126 -1.20 6.99 19.25
N TYR A 127 -1.25 6.26 18.13
CA TYR A 127 -2.28 5.27 17.84
C TYR A 127 -1.65 3.87 17.85
N LYS A 128 -1.65 3.25 19.03
CA LYS A 128 -1.08 1.90 19.23
C LYS A 128 -1.97 0.83 18.62
N TYR A 129 -1.44 -0.38 18.49
CA TYR A 129 -2.27 -1.56 18.20
C TYR A 129 -3.49 -1.62 19.13
N PRO A 130 -4.70 -1.92 18.62
CA PRO A 130 -5.03 -2.33 17.25
C PRO A 130 -5.43 -1.19 16.30
N VAL A 131 -5.27 0.09 16.67
CA VAL A 131 -5.81 1.22 15.88
C VAL A 131 -5.42 1.22 14.40
N PRO A 132 -4.13 1.06 14.02
CA PRO A 132 -3.75 1.05 12.61
C PRO A 132 -4.40 -0.10 11.81
N VAL A 133 -4.66 -1.23 12.48
CA VAL A 133 -5.32 -2.41 11.90
C VAL A 133 -6.80 -2.13 11.68
N ASN A 134 -7.47 -1.53 12.66
CA ASN A 134 -8.87 -1.14 12.56
C ASN A 134 -9.07 -0.10 11.46
N ASP A 135 -8.21 0.91 11.38
CA ASP A 135 -8.23 1.92 10.32
C ASP A 135 -8.14 1.28 8.91
N SER A 136 -7.24 0.30 8.77
CA SER A 136 -7.02 -0.42 7.52
C SER A 136 -8.22 -1.27 7.11
N TRP A 137 -8.90 -1.87 8.09
CA TRP A 137 -10.12 -2.66 7.88
C TRP A 137 -11.32 -1.78 7.54
N ASP A 138 -11.49 -0.67 8.25
CA ASP A 138 -12.51 0.34 7.98
C ASP A 138 -12.34 0.92 6.58
N ALA A 139 -11.10 1.17 6.13
CA ALA A 139 -10.81 1.64 4.78
C ALA A 139 -11.21 0.63 3.70
N LEU A 140 -10.89 -0.65 3.88
CA LEU A 140 -11.31 -1.72 2.96
C LEU A 140 -12.84 -1.80 2.91
N THR A 141 -13.49 -1.86 4.08
CA THR A 141 -14.95 -1.94 4.20
C THR A 141 -15.63 -0.74 3.54
N TRP A 142 -15.09 0.47 3.77
CA TRP A 142 -15.57 1.70 3.14
C TRP A 142 -15.46 1.62 1.60
N ALA A 143 -14.34 1.12 1.07
CA ALA A 143 -14.16 1.00 -0.38
C ALA A 143 -15.17 0.03 -1.01
N ILE A 144 -15.42 -1.12 -0.37
CA ILE A 144 -16.42 -2.10 -0.81
C ILE A 144 -17.84 -1.51 -0.77
N GLN A 145 -18.19 -0.80 0.31
CA GLN A 145 -19.51 -0.17 0.44
C GLN A 145 -19.73 0.96 -0.57
N ASN A 146 -18.67 1.62 -1.03
CA ASN A 146 -18.70 2.70 -2.01
C ASN A 146 -18.35 2.24 -3.44
N ALA A 147 -18.33 0.94 -3.71
CA ALA A 147 -17.85 0.39 -4.98
C ALA A 147 -18.56 0.97 -6.22
N SER A 148 -19.87 1.25 -6.14
CA SER A 148 -20.61 1.87 -7.26
C SER A 148 -20.14 3.30 -7.55
N ILE A 149 -19.86 4.10 -6.52
CA ILE A 149 -19.37 5.47 -6.63
C ILE A 149 -17.92 5.48 -7.14
N LEU A 150 -17.12 4.52 -6.68
CA LEU A 150 -15.73 4.36 -7.07
C LEU A 150 -15.55 3.61 -8.40
N ASN A 151 -16.63 3.08 -8.99
CA ASN A 151 -16.61 2.22 -10.18
C ASN A 151 -15.68 0.99 -10.03
N ILE A 152 -15.81 0.26 -8.93
CA ILE A 152 -15.01 -0.91 -8.54
C ILE A 152 -15.79 -2.21 -8.79
N ASP A 153 -15.10 -3.23 -9.29
CA ASP A 153 -15.56 -4.62 -9.35
C ASP A 153 -15.20 -5.34 -8.04
N THR A 154 -16.17 -5.49 -7.14
CA THR A 154 -15.98 -6.11 -5.82
C THR A 154 -15.72 -7.62 -5.89
N SER A 155 -15.84 -8.25 -7.06
CA SER A 155 -15.41 -9.65 -7.23
C SER A 155 -13.90 -9.80 -7.41
N LYS A 156 -13.18 -8.68 -7.60
CA LYS A 156 -11.75 -8.61 -7.91
C LYS A 156 -11.03 -7.65 -6.97
N VAL A 157 -10.82 -8.07 -5.74
CA VAL A 157 -10.20 -7.25 -4.69
C VAL A 157 -8.90 -7.92 -4.24
N ALA A 158 -7.83 -7.15 -4.23
CA ALA A 158 -6.54 -7.55 -3.69
C ALA A 158 -6.08 -6.57 -2.61
N VAL A 159 -5.26 -7.07 -1.68
CA VAL A 159 -4.57 -6.29 -0.66
C VAL A 159 -3.06 -6.43 -0.84
N THR A 160 -2.31 -5.36 -0.62
CA THR A 160 -0.85 -5.35 -0.76
C THR A 160 -0.20 -4.31 0.14
N GLY A 161 1.13 -4.37 0.26
CA GLY A 161 1.93 -3.40 0.99
C GLY A 161 3.38 -3.88 1.15
N SER A 162 4.27 -2.97 1.57
CA SER A 162 5.68 -3.29 1.81
C SER A 162 6.02 -3.31 3.30
N SER A 163 6.89 -4.22 3.75
CA SER A 163 7.34 -4.29 5.15
C SER A 163 6.16 -4.37 6.15
N ALA A 164 6.01 -3.40 7.04
CA ALA A 164 4.86 -3.27 7.95
C ALA A 164 3.50 -3.23 7.22
N GLY A 165 3.45 -2.68 6.02
CA GLY A 165 2.28 -2.67 5.16
C GLY A 165 1.97 -4.04 4.55
N GLY A 166 3.00 -4.85 4.26
CA GLY A 166 2.82 -6.24 3.85
C GLY A 166 2.25 -7.11 4.98
N TYR A 167 2.69 -6.85 6.22
CA TYR A 167 2.05 -7.41 7.40
C TYR A 167 0.58 -6.97 7.50
N MET A 168 0.28 -5.69 7.27
CA MET A 168 -1.10 -5.20 7.28
C MET A 168 -1.96 -5.93 6.24
N ALA A 169 -1.49 -6.07 5.01
CA ALA A 169 -2.17 -6.82 3.96
C ALA A 169 -2.49 -8.27 4.37
N LEU A 170 -1.52 -8.96 5.01
CA LEU A 170 -1.73 -10.31 5.54
C LEU A 170 -2.81 -10.32 6.64
N VAL A 171 -2.78 -9.37 7.57
CA VAL A 171 -3.78 -9.27 8.65
C VAL A 171 -5.16 -8.97 8.08
N MET A 172 -5.29 -8.13 7.05
CA MET A 172 -6.58 -7.88 6.39
C MET A 172 -7.13 -9.13 5.73
N ALA A 173 -6.27 -9.92 5.05
CA ALA A 173 -6.67 -11.20 4.48
C ALA A 173 -7.13 -12.20 5.54
N ALA A 174 -6.43 -12.29 6.68
CA ALA A 174 -6.83 -13.14 7.79
C ALA A 174 -8.16 -12.67 8.41
N LYS A 175 -8.31 -11.35 8.63
CA LYS A 175 -9.54 -10.76 9.19
C LYS A 175 -10.74 -10.95 8.26
N ASP A 176 -10.56 -10.89 6.95
CA ASP A 176 -11.62 -11.17 5.97
C ASP A 176 -12.15 -12.62 6.05
N ILE A 177 -11.29 -13.56 6.44
CA ILE A 177 -11.69 -14.94 6.72
C ILE A 177 -12.37 -15.03 8.08
N ASP A 178 -11.80 -14.41 9.12
CA ASP A 178 -12.32 -14.47 10.49
C ASP A 178 -13.71 -13.82 10.62
N GLU A 179 -13.98 -12.75 9.88
CA GLU A 179 -15.26 -12.03 9.84
C GLU A 179 -16.26 -12.63 8.82
N ASP A 180 -15.86 -13.66 8.06
CA ASP A 180 -16.67 -14.33 7.03
C ASP A 180 -17.21 -13.37 5.95
N THR A 181 -16.46 -12.30 5.64
CA THR A 181 -16.88 -11.25 4.70
C THR A 181 -16.59 -11.59 3.24
N HIS A 182 -15.51 -12.34 2.98
CA HIS A 182 -15.07 -12.75 1.64
C HIS A 182 -14.91 -11.59 0.64
N TYR A 183 -14.46 -10.43 1.11
CA TYR A 183 -14.18 -9.28 0.27
C TYR A 183 -12.93 -9.51 -0.59
N ILE A 184 -11.90 -10.17 -0.05
CA ILE A 184 -10.60 -10.32 -0.71
C ILE A 184 -10.62 -11.58 -1.58
N SER A 185 -10.32 -11.42 -2.87
CA SER A 185 -10.36 -12.52 -3.84
C SER A 185 -9.28 -13.57 -3.53
N SER A 186 -9.68 -14.85 -3.55
CA SER A 186 -8.77 -15.99 -3.35
C SER A 186 -7.85 -16.29 -4.56
N SER A 187 -8.14 -15.67 -5.71
CA SER A 187 -7.32 -15.69 -6.91
C SER A 187 -6.89 -14.27 -7.28
N LEU A 188 -5.62 -14.09 -7.68
CA LEU A 188 -5.15 -12.78 -8.12
C LEU A 188 -6.00 -12.29 -9.31
N PRO A 189 -6.51 -11.05 -9.29
CA PRO A 189 -7.46 -10.56 -10.28
C PRO A 189 -6.84 -10.28 -11.66
N PHE A 190 -5.51 -10.40 -11.78
CA PHE A 190 -4.76 -10.10 -12.99
C PHE A 190 -4.46 -11.39 -13.76
N ASN A 191 -5.40 -11.80 -14.61
CA ASN A 191 -5.08 -12.77 -15.66
C ASN A 191 -4.17 -12.10 -16.70
N ARG A 192 -3.02 -12.73 -16.97
CA ARG A 192 -2.15 -12.39 -18.10
C ARG A 192 -2.84 -12.68 -19.44
#